data_AF-A0A942QK37-F1
#
_entry.id   AF-A0A942QK37-F1
#
_cell.length_a   1.000
_cell.length_b   1.000
_cell.length_c   1.000
_cell.angle_alpha   90.00
_cell.angle_beta   90.00
_cell.angle_gamma   90.00
#
_symmetry.space_group_name_H-M   'P 1'
#
loop_
_entity.id
_entity.type
_entity.pdbx_description
1 polymer ?
#
loop_
_entity_poly.entity_id
_entity_poly.type
_entity_poly.pdbx_seq_one_letter_code
_entity_poly.pdbx_strand_id
1 'polypeptide(L)'
;FKPIVRLATAEDLRRGAELAEKESFARARFREMIQAHKLDMKPVGVEYLFSGDKVMFYFTAEERVDFRELVRNLASELKARVEMRQIGVRDEARMLGGVGHCGEQLCCARMGQEFQPVSIRMAKEQDLSLNPLKISGLCGRLMCCLRYEFDAYKDFKSRAPKKGAKIETPLGEGVVVSLDTPREQVKVAVSSASPMVVPLSAIKCGKGKGCPCSISQEALDEISAKSDAATPALFRDLPGVPGVAGAAGKPPEAGKSAKRVAPSGADKASEKPGRSAGRRRRRRRSGGQSAPSSSD
;
A
#
# COMPACT_ATOMS: atom_id res chain seq x y z
N PHE A 1 -4.15 -4.50 24.74
CA PHE A 1 -2.83 -4.32 25.38
C PHE A 1 -2.97 -4.51 26.88
N LYS A 2 -1.89 -4.79 27.62
CA LYS A 2 -1.91 -4.69 29.09
C LYS A 2 -2.02 -3.21 29.49
N PRO A 3 -2.70 -2.86 30.60
CA PRO A 3 -2.74 -1.47 31.07
C PRO A 3 -1.35 -1.00 31.51
N ILE A 4 -1.09 0.30 31.34
CA ILE A 4 0.12 0.96 31.86
C ILE A 4 -0.06 1.14 33.37
N VAL A 5 0.88 0.60 34.17
CA VAL A 5 0.77 0.60 35.64
C VAL A 5 1.40 1.84 36.27
N ARG A 6 2.57 2.26 35.77
CA ARG A 6 3.35 3.41 36.26
C ARG A 6 4.39 3.83 35.22
N LEU A 7 5.05 4.97 35.45
CA LEU A 7 6.27 5.36 34.74
C LEU A 7 7.41 4.35 35.04
N ALA A 8 8.33 4.20 34.09
CA ALA A 8 9.52 3.35 34.24
C ALA A 8 10.56 4.00 35.17
N THR A 9 11.19 3.19 36.00
CA THR A 9 12.34 3.56 36.84
C THR A 9 13.66 3.23 36.13
N ALA A 10 14.79 3.66 36.71
CA ALA A 10 16.12 3.27 36.23
C ALA A 10 16.36 1.75 36.30
N GLU A 11 15.68 1.01 37.18
CA GLU A 11 15.74 -0.45 37.24
C GLU A 11 14.99 -1.08 36.06
N ASP A 12 13.79 -0.58 35.73
CA ASP A 12 13.01 -1.09 34.60
C ASP A 12 13.74 -0.88 33.26
N LEU A 13 14.44 0.26 33.13
CA LEU A 13 15.26 0.57 31.95
C LEU A 13 16.47 -0.35 31.83
N ARG A 14 17.16 -0.66 32.94
CA ARG A 14 18.26 -1.66 32.96
C ARG A 14 17.75 -3.06 32.59
N ARG A 15 16.64 -3.49 33.20
CA ARG A 15 15.97 -4.76 32.89
C ARG A 15 15.57 -4.83 31.41
N GLY A 16 15.06 -3.73 30.84
CA GLY A 16 14.76 -3.62 29.42
C GLY A 16 15.98 -3.83 28.51
N ALA A 17 17.12 -3.25 28.85
CA ALA A 17 18.37 -3.45 28.12
C ALA A 17 18.87 -4.91 28.21
N GLU A 18 18.88 -5.49 29.41
CA GLU A 18 19.23 -6.92 29.59
C GLU A 18 18.34 -7.87 28.79
N LEU A 19 17.03 -7.55 28.68
CA LEU A 19 16.10 -8.35 27.89
C LEU A 19 16.37 -8.19 26.38
N ALA A 20 16.68 -6.98 25.91
CA ALA A 20 17.05 -6.76 24.51
C ALA A 20 18.34 -7.51 24.10
N GLU A 21 19.32 -7.64 25.01
CA GLU A 21 20.51 -8.48 24.79
C GLU A 21 20.14 -9.97 24.70
N LYS A 22 19.28 -10.46 25.62
CA LYS A 22 18.78 -11.85 25.62
C LYS A 22 17.93 -12.15 24.37
N GLU A 23 17.12 -11.20 23.90
CA GLU A 23 16.38 -11.26 22.62
C GLU A 23 17.32 -11.37 21.42
N SER A 24 18.38 -10.56 21.38
CA SER A 24 19.39 -10.59 20.32
C SER A 24 20.09 -11.95 20.23
N PHE A 25 20.53 -12.48 21.37
CA PHE A 25 21.12 -13.83 21.47
C PHE A 25 20.13 -14.93 21.05
N ALA A 26 18.91 -14.92 21.60
CA ALA A 26 17.87 -15.89 21.27
C ALA A 26 17.48 -15.84 19.77
N ARG A 27 17.50 -14.66 19.14
CA ARG A 27 17.23 -14.47 17.71
C ARG A 27 18.36 -15.01 16.81
N ALA A 28 19.60 -15.00 17.28
CA ALA A 28 20.71 -15.68 16.60
C ALA A 28 20.51 -17.21 16.64
N ARG A 29 20.32 -17.77 17.85
CA ARG A 29 20.07 -19.21 18.05
C ARG A 29 18.86 -19.74 17.31
N PHE A 30 17.77 -18.98 17.27
CA PHE A 30 16.58 -19.31 16.50
C PHE A 30 16.88 -19.52 15.01
N ARG A 31 17.70 -18.65 14.42
CA ARG A 31 18.12 -18.77 13.01
C ARG A 31 19.01 -19.98 12.78
N GLU A 32 19.97 -20.22 13.67
CA GLU A 32 20.88 -21.38 13.61
C GLU A 32 20.11 -22.70 13.71
N MET A 33 19.18 -22.83 14.68
CA MET A 33 18.38 -24.05 14.84
C MET A 33 17.41 -24.29 13.69
N ILE A 34 16.77 -23.25 13.12
CA ILE A 34 15.92 -23.40 11.91
C ILE A 34 16.72 -24.01 10.75
N GLN A 35 17.97 -23.55 10.55
CA GLN A 35 18.85 -24.07 9.50
C GLN A 35 19.30 -25.51 9.81
N ALA A 36 19.67 -25.81 11.05
CA ALA A 36 20.08 -27.17 11.47
C ALA A 36 18.95 -28.20 11.31
N HIS A 37 17.72 -27.85 11.70
CA HIS A 37 16.53 -28.69 11.54
C HIS A 37 15.90 -28.63 10.13
N LYS A 38 16.45 -27.81 9.22
CA LYS A 38 15.98 -27.63 7.83
C LYS A 38 14.47 -27.30 7.73
N LEU A 39 13.99 -26.47 8.64
CA LEU A 39 12.57 -26.11 8.73
C LEU A 39 12.23 -24.98 7.75
N ASP A 40 11.16 -25.16 6.97
CA ASP A 40 10.69 -24.15 6.02
C ASP A 40 9.92 -23.01 6.72
N MET A 41 10.66 -22.19 7.46
CA MET A 41 10.17 -20.99 8.11
C MET A 41 11.20 -19.87 8.12
N LYS A 42 10.72 -18.63 8.06
CA LYS A 42 11.53 -17.41 8.16
C LYS A 42 11.42 -16.84 9.58
N PRO A 43 12.53 -16.75 10.34
CA PRO A 43 12.53 -16.10 11.66
C PRO A 43 12.41 -14.58 11.50
N VAL A 44 11.38 -13.98 12.09
CA VAL A 44 11.14 -12.53 12.04
C VAL A 44 11.77 -11.85 13.25
N GLY A 45 11.40 -12.26 14.46
CA GLY A 45 11.80 -11.61 15.71
C GLY A 45 11.61 -12.49 16.94
N VAL A 46 12.16 -12.04 18.06
CA VAL A 46 12.04 -12.67 19.38
C VAL A 46 11.75 -11.56 20.38
N GLU A 47 10.84 -11.80 21.32
CA GLU A 47 10.43 -10.85 22.36
C GLU A 47 10.35 -11.58 23.70
N TYR A 48 11.06 -11.11 24.72
CA TYR A 48 10.90 -11.61 26.09
C TYR A 48 9.77 -10.85 26.78
N LEU A 49 8.91 -11.58 27.50
CA LEU A 49 8.01 -10.94 28.45
C LEU A 49 8.84 -10.24 29.53
N PHE A 50 8.47 -9.02 29.94
CA PHE A 50 9.22 -8.23 30.92
C PHE A 50 9.53 -8.96 32.25
N SER A 51 8.69 -9.93 32.64
CA SER A 51 8.94 -10.83 33.78
C SER A 51 10.20 -11.70 33.61
N GLY A 52 10.52 -12.11 32.38
CA GLY A 52 11.64 -13.00 32.02
C GLY A 52 11.21 -14.45 31.73
N ASP A 53 10.10 -14.90 32.31
CA ASP A 53 9.69 -16.32 32.34
C ASP A 53 9.27 -16.90 30.99
N LYS A 54 8.93 -16.05 30.02
CA LYS A 54 8.32 -16.43 28.74
C LYS A 54 8.95 -15.68 27.57
N VAL A 55 9.19 -16.40 26.48
CA VAL A 55 9.81 -15.89 25.25
C VAL A 55 8.89 -16.17 24.06
N MET A 56 8.57 -15.12 23.30
CA MET A 56 7.76 -15.17 22.10
C MET A 56 8.65 -15.24 20.85
N PHE A 57 8.47 -16.25 20.01
CA PHE A 57 9.19 -16.42 18.75
C PHE A 57 8.27 -16.16 17.56
N TYR A 58 8.54 -15.09 16.82
CA TYR A 58 7.75 -14.67 15.67
C TYR A 58 8.36 -15.20 14.37
N PHE A 59 7.56 -15.90 13.58
CA PHE A 59 7.99 -16.46 12.28
C PHE A 59 6.90 -16.34 11.21
N THR A 60 7.32 -16.39 9.95
CA THR A 60 6.43 -16.59 8.80
C THR A 60 6.76 -17.90 8.10
N ALA A 61 5.74 -18.58 7.59
CA ALA A 61 5.84 -19.81 6.80
C ALA A 61 4.62 -19.88 5.87
N GLU A 62 4.77 -20.47 4.68
CA GLU A 62 3.66 -20.65 3.73
C GLU A 62 2.84 -21.90 4.04
N GLU A 63 3.52 -23.02 4.37
CA GLU A 63 2.89 -24.27 4.80
C GLU A 63 2.96 -24.48 6.33
N ARG A 64 2.41 -25.62 6.79
CA ARG A 64 2.38 -26.00 8.20
C ARG A 64 3.66 -26.71 8.60
N VAL A 65 4.54 -26.01 9.31
CA VAL A 65 5.79 -26.55 9.86
C VAL A 65 5.56 -27.28 11.20
N ASP A 66 6.18 -28.45 11.40
CA ASP A 66 6.32 -29.04 12.74
C ASP A 66 7.61 -28.53 13.39
N PHE A 67 7.46 -27.82 14.50
CA PHE A 67 8.55 -27.21 15.28
C PHE A 67 8.68 -27.81 16.69
N ARG A 68 8.14 -29.00 16.94
CA ARG A 68 8.18 -29.66 18.27
C ARG A 68 9.60 -29.85 18.80
N GLU A 69 10.55 -30.24 17.95
CA GLU A 69 11.95 -30.42 18.35
C GLU A 69 12.66 -29.09 18.57
N LEU A 70 12.46 -28.12 17.67
CA LEU A 70 12.94 -26.75 17.81
C LEU A 70 12.52 -26.12 19.15
N VAL A 71 11.26 -26.30 19.57
CA VAL A 71 10.76 -25.79 20.86
C VAL A 71 11.45 -26.46 22.05
N ARG A 72 11.74 -27.78 22.00
CA ARG A 72 12.50 -28.46 23.07
C ARG A 72 13.91 -27.90 23.17
N ASN A 73 14.59 -27.73 22.04
CA ASN A 73 15.98 -27.27 21.99
C ASN A 73 16.11 -25.81 22.45
N LEU A 74 15.24 -24.91 21.97
CA LEU A 74 15.18 -23.52 22.43
C LEU A 74 14.86 -23.41 23.92
N ALA A 75 13.92 -24.21 24.44
CA ALA A 75 13.58 -24.19 25.87
C ALA A 75 14.74 -24.71 26.75
N SER A 76 15.50 -25.69 26.25
CA SER A 76 16.66 -26.23 26.95
C SER A 76 17.84 -25.26 27.00
N GLU A 77 18.10 -24.50 25.92
CA GLU A 77 19.18 -23.50 25.91
C GLU A 77 18.81 -22.23 26.68
N LEU A 78 17.60 -21.70 26.46
CA LEU A 78 17.18 -20.39 26.98
C LEU A 78 16.56 -20.45 28.39
N LYS A 79 16.29 -21.65 28.92
CA LYS A 79 15.77 -21.91 30.28
C LYS A 79 14.47 -21.15 30.62
N ALA A 80 13.67 -20.82 29.60
CA ALA A 80 12.45 -20.03 29.70
C ALA A 80 11.33 -20.64 28.85
N ARG A 81 10.07 -20.26 29.11
CA ARG A 81 8.91 -20.81 28.40
C ARG A 81 8.81 -20.26 26.98
N VAL A 82 9.27 -21.03 26.02
CA VAL A 82 9.15 -20.77 24.57
C VAL A 82 7.69 -20.83 24.12
N GLU A 83 7.24 -19.83 23.38
CA GLU A 83 5.96 -19.84 22.65
C GLU A 83 6.17 -19.39 21.19
N MET A 84 5.87 -20.30 20.26
CA MET A 84 5.98 -20.07 18.81
C MET A 84 4.73 -19.40 18.27
N ARG A 85 4.89 -18.32 17.50
CA ARG A 85 3.77 -17.56 16.92
C ARG A 85 4.01 -17.28 15.44
N GLN A 86 3.24 -17.95 14.58
CA GLN A 86 3.15 -17.63 13.16
C GLN A 86 2.47 -16.26 13.01
N ILE A 87 2.99 -15.42 12.12
CA ILE A 87 2.41 -14.11 11.77
C ILE A 87 2.16 -14.01 10.25
N GLY A 88 1.40 -13.02 9.80
CA GLY A 88 1.21 -12.77 8.38
C GLY A 88 2.30 -11.88 7.79
N VAL A 89 2.52 -11.93 6.47
CA VAL A 89 3.47 -11.05 5.74
C VAL A 89 3.24 -9.54 5.96
N ARG A 90 2.03 -9.12 6.35
CA ARG A 90 1.73 -7.72 6.73
C ARG A 90 2.20 -7.38 8.14
N ASP A 91 2.11 -8.34 9.06
CA ASP A 91 2.61 -8.22 10.43
C ASP A 91 4.14 -8.29 10.47
N GLU A 92 4.74 -9.13 9.63
CA GLU A 92 6.19 -9.14 9.37
C GLU A 92 6.67 -7.76 8.92
N ALA A 93 6.04 -7.17 7.89
CA ALA A 93 6.37 -5.82 7.42
C ALA A 93 6.06 -4.72 8.47
N ARG A 94 5.15 -4.96 9.42
CA ARG A 94 4.91 -4.07 10.57
C ARG A 94 6.02 -4.17 11.61
N MET A 95 6.53 -5.37 11.89
CA MET A 95 7.59 -5.63 12.87
C MET A 95 8.98 -5.22 12.35
N LEU A 96 9.27 -5.49 11.08
CA LEU A 96 10.53 -5.06 10.43
C LEU A 96 10.52 -3.57 10.07
N GLY A 97 9.33 -2.99 9.87
CA GLY A 97 9.18 -1.61 9.42
C GLY A 97 9.72 -1.39 8.00
N GLY A 98 10.21 -0.18 7.75
CA GLY A 98 10.74 0.26 6.45
C GLY A 98 9.97 1.44 5.85
N VAL A 99 10.32 1.74 4.59
CA VAL A 99 9.85 2.91 3.84
C VAL A 99 8.96 2.47 2.68
N GLY A 100 7.79 3.09 2.50
CA GLY A 100 6.88 2.82 1.38
C GLY A 100 7.32 3.48 0.08
N HIS A 101 6.64 3.16 -1.03
CA HIS A 101 6.89 3.76 -2.35
C HIS A 101 6.67 5.29 -2.39
N CYS A 102 6.11 5.86 -1.33
CA CYS A 102 5.85 7.29 -1.13
C CYS A 102 6.99 8.02 -0.39
N GLY A 103 8.06 7.32 0.01
CA GLY A 103 9.16 7.89 0.82
C GLY A 103 8.89 7.93 2.32
N GLU A 104 7.65 7.65 2.75
CA GLU A 104 7.21 7.65 4.14
C GLU A 104 7.31 6.29 4.85
N GLN A 105 7.30 6.28 6.18
CA GLN A 105 7.27 5.05 6.98
C GLN A 105 6.05 4.18 6.61
N LEU A 106 6.22 2.86 6.52
CA LEU A 106 5.14 1.92 6.21
C LEU A 106 3.90 2.16 7.09
N CYS A 107 2.74 2.36 6.44
CA CYS A 107 1.48 2.66 7.12
C CYS A 107 1.06 1.61 8.15
N CYS A 108 1.40 0.33 7.95
CA CYS A 108 1.13 -0.75 8.90
C CYS A 108 1.96 -0.67 10.19
N ALA A 109 3.13 -0.03 10.16
CA ALA A 109 3.90 0.34 11.34
C ALA A 109 3.38 1.67 11.92
N ARG A 110 3.29 2.73 11.10
CA ARG A 110 2.95 4.10 11.53
C ARG A 110 1.56 4.24 12.17
N MET A 111 0.53 3.60 11.59
CA MET A 111 -0.86 3.80 12.04
C MET A 111 -1.26 2.89 13.20
N GLY A 112 -0.56 1.77 13.42
CA GLY A 112 -0.76 0.85 14.55
C GLY A 112 -2.10 0.10 14.63
N GLN A 113 -3.14 0.55 13.93
CA GLN A 113 -4.52 0.05 13.98
C GLN A 113 -4.67 -1.43 13.59
N GLU A 114 -5.81 -2.00 13.99
CA GLU A 114 -6.26 -3.32 13.54
C GLU A 114 -6.58 -3.29 12.03
N PHE A 115 -6.18 -4.33 11.32
CA PHE A 115 -6.17 -4.33 9.85
C PHE A 115 -7.56 -4.56 9.25
N GLN A 116 -8.30 -3.48 9.05
CA GLN A 116 -9.53 -3.50 8.24
C GLN A 116 -9.25 -4.05 6.81
N PRO A 117 -10.20 -4.80 6.22
CA PRO A 117 -10.02 -5.40 4.91
C PRO A 117 -9.93 -4.33 3.81
N VAL A 118 -8.88 -4.42 3.00
CA VAL A 118 -8.67 -3.56 1.83
C VAL A 118 -9.21 -4.25 0.60
N SER A 119 -9.93 -3.54 -0.28
CA SER A 119 -10.51 -4.09 -1.50
C SER A 119 -10.08 -3.33 -2.75
N ILE A 120 -10.07 -4.00 -3.90
CA ILE A 120 -9.75 -3.38 -5.21
C ILE A 120 -10.75 -2.26 -5.56
N ARG A 121 -11.96 -2.27 -4.97
CA ARG A 121 -12.94 -1.17 -5.12
C ARG A 121 -12.43 0.15 -4.53
N MET A 122 -11.63 0.12 -3.46
CA MET A 122 -11.06 1.33 -2.84
C MET A 122 -10.05 2.00 -3.78
N ALA A 123 -9.14 1.21 -4.38
CA ALA A 123 -8.21 1.71 -5.39
C ALA A 123 -8.93 2.29 -6.63
N LYS A 124 -10.03 1.67 -7.09
CA LYS A 124 -10.88 2.25 -8.14
C LYS A 124 -11.49 3.58 -7.72
N GLU A 125 -11.92 3.71 -6.47
CA GLU A 125 -12.51 4.96 -5.96
C GLU A 125 -11.48 6.06 -5.70
N GLN A 126 -10.19 5.71 -5.61
CA GLN A 126 -9.07 6.65 -5.62
C GLN A 126 -8.54 6.95 -7.03
N ASP A 127 -9.24 6.50 -8.08
CA ASP A 127 -8.87 6.62 -9.49
C ASP A 127 -7.47 6.03 -9.83
N LEU A 128 -6.98 5.09 -9.01
CA LEU A 128 -5.65 4.49 -9.15
C LEU A 128 -5.63 3.38 -10.21
N SER A 129 -4.50 3.28 -10.93
CA SER A 129 -4.26 2.21 -11.89
C SER A 129 -4.19 0.84 -11.21
N LEU A 130 -4.90 -0.15 -11.76
CA LEU A 130 -5.07 -1.49 -11.17
C LEU A 130 -3.85 -2.42 -11.36
N ASN A 131 -2.70 -1.86 -11.75
CA ASN A 131 -1.44 -2.59 -11.78
C ASN A 131 -1.03 -2.96 -10.34
N PRO A 132 -0.79 -4.25 -10.01
CA PRO A 132 -0.36 -4.66 -8.67
C PRO A 132 0.81 -3.85 -8.09
N LEU A 133 1.78 -3.46 -8.93
CA LEU A 133 2.95 -2.64 -8.54
C LEU A 133 2.60 -1.20 -8.10
N LYS A 134 1.34 -0.77 -8.28
CA LYS A 134 0.82 0.55 -7.87
C LYS A 134 -0.24 0.49 -6.77
N ILE A 135 -0.73 -0.70 -6.40
CA ILE A 135 -1.79 -0.88 -5.38
C ILE A 135 -1.41 -1.83 -4.24
N SER A 136 -0.35 -2.64 -4.39
CA SER A 136 0.23 -3.44 -3.31
C SER A 136 1.37 -2.70 -2.60
N GLY A 137 1.46 -2.89 -1.28
CA GLY A 137 2.59 -2.43 -0.48
C GLY A 137 3.71 -3.47 -0.43
N LEU A 138 4.83 -3.16 0.25
CA LEU A 138 5.98 -4.06 0.35
C LEU A 138 5.67 -5.46 0.89
N CYS A 139 4.60 -5.61 1.70
CA CYS A 139 4.09 -6.90 2.17
C CYS A 139 3.35 -7.75 1.12
N GLY A 140 3.43 -7.41 -0.17
CA GLY A 140 2.74 -8.08 -1.29
C GLY A 140 1.22 -7.88 -1.36
N ARG A 141 0.57 -7.54 -0.24
CA ARG A 141 -0.87 -7.28 -0.12
C ARG A 141 -1.22 -5.82 -0.46
N LEU A 142 -2.50 -5.58 -0.80
CA LEU A 142 -3.05 -4.24 -1.02
C LEU A 142 -2.68 -3.27 0.12
N MET A 143 -2.37 -2.02 -0.23
CA MET A 143 -1.88 -1.02 0.71
C MET A 143 -2.93 -0.58 1.74
N CYS A 144 -2.48 -0.25 2.95
CA CYS A 144 -3.38 0.17 4.03
C CYS A 144 -3.89 1.61 3.86
N CYS A 145 -3.12 2.49 3.21
CA CYS A 145 -3.54 3.85 2.87
C CYS A 145 -4.84 3.89 2.05
N LEU A 146 -5.02 2.94 1.11
CA LEU A 146 -6.24 2.78 0.31
C LEU A 146 -7.49 2.71 1.18
N ARG A 147 -7.43 2.06 2.35
CA ARG A 147 -8.55 2.00 3.30
C ARG A 147 -8.66 3.27 4.15
N TYR A 148 -7.54 3.80 4.64
CA TYR A 148 -7.48 5.02 5.45
C TYR A 148 -8.10 6.23 4.70
N GLU A 149 -7.74 6.41 3.43
CA GLU A 149 -8.18 7.52 2.59
C GLU A 149 -9.60 7.32 2.01
N PHE A 150 -10.12 6.09 2.01
CA PHE A 150 -11.37 5.75 1.30
C PHE A 150 -12.57 6.58 1.73
N ASP A 151 -12.75 6.83 3.03
CA ASP A 151 -13.93 7.54 3.53
C ASP A 151 -13.87 9.04 3.19
N ALA A 152 -12.68 9.65 3.17
CA ALA A 152 -12.47 11.02 2.69
C ALA A 152 -12.71 11.14 1.17
N TYR A 153 -12.21 10.18 0.38
CA TYR A 153 -12.48 10.12 -1.06
C TYR A 153 -13.96 9.96 -1.38
N LYS A 154 -14.66 9.10 -0.63
CA LYS A 154 -16.10 8.87 -0.75
C LYS A 154 -16.92 10.12 -0.39
N ASP A 155 -16.55 10.82 0.68
CA ASP A 155 -17.23 12.06 1.08
C ASP A 155 -17.02 13.17 0.04
N PHE A 156 -15.77 13.44 -0.36
CA PHE A 156 -15.45 14.42 -1.40
C PHE A 156 -16.20 14.11 -2.71
N LYS A 157 -16.19 12.86 -3.19
CA LYS A 157 -16.93 12.45 -4.40
C LYS A 157 -18.46 12.49 -4.25
N SER A 158 -19.00 12.62 -3.03
CA SER A 158 -20.42 12.84 -2.80
C SER A 158 -20.82 14.33 -2.85
N ARG A 159 -19.89 15.23 -2.51
CA ARG A 159 -20.06 16.69 -2.55
C ARG A 159 -19.65 17.30 -3.90
N ALA A 160 -18.62 16.75 -4.55
CA ALA A 160 -18.00 17.33 -5.74
C ALA A 160 -18.80 17.08 -7.03
N PRO A 161 -18.78 18.02 -7.98
CA PRO A 161 -19.31 17.79 -9.33
C PRO A 161 -18.51 16.69 -10.04
N LYS A 162 -19.19 15.90 -10.87
CA LYS A 162 -18.56 14.81 -11.63
C LYS A 162 -17.58 15.35 -12.67
N LYS A 163 -16.54 14.57 -12.99
CA LYS A 163 -15.71 14.78 -14.18
C LYS A 163 -16.61 14.82 -15.43
N GLY A 164 -16.43 15.83 -16.29
CA GLY A 164 -17.29 16.12 -17.44
C GLY A 164 -18.60 16.85 -17.13
N ALA A 165 -18.90 17.22 -15.88
CA ALA A 165 -20.04 18.09 -15.58
C ALA A 165 -19.79 19.53 -16.06
N LYS A 166 -20.85 20.20 -16.52
CA LYS A 166 -20.86 21.65 -16.72
C LYS A 166 -20.92 22.37 -15.38
N ILE A 167 -20.24 23.51 -15.30
CA ILE A 167 -20.25 24.46 -14.18
C ILE A 167 -20.45 25.86 -14.77
N GLU A 168 -21.31 26.65 -14.15
CA GLU A 168 -21.48 28.06 -14.51
C GLU A 168 -20.40 28.90 -13.82
N THR A 169 -19.58 29.59 -14.62
CA THR A 169 -18.56 30.51 -14.12
C THR A 169 -18.84 31.92 -14.65
N PRO A 170 -18.54 32.99 -13.89
CA PRO A 170 -18.62 34.37 -14.37
C PRO A 170 -17.80 34.72 -15.63
N LEU A 171 -16.90 33.84 -16.06
CA LEU A 171 -16.14 33.97 -17.31
C LEU A 171 -16.77 33.19 -18.48
N GLY A 172 -17.79 32.35 -18.24
CA GLY A 172 -18.48 31.53 -19.22
C GLY A 172 -18.81 30.12 -18.72
N GLU A 173 -19.39 29.28 -19.58
CA GLU A 173 -19.52 27.85 -19.28
C GLU A 173 -18.13 27.20 -19.09
N GLY A 174 -18.01 26.40 -18.03
CA GLY A 174 -16.84 25.56 -17.76
C GLY A 174 -17.18 24.08 -17.63
N VAL A 175 -16.18 23.22 -17.88
CA VAL A 175 -16.30 21.76 -17.76
C VAL A 175 -15.25 21.23 -16.79
N VAL A 176 -15.66 20.32 -15.89
CA VAL A 176 -14.75 19.65 -14.94
C VAL A 176 -13.81 18.70 -15.68
N VAL A 177 -12.52 19.03 -15.73
CA VAL A 177 -11.48 18.21 -16.37
C VAL A 177 -10.94 17.16 -15.40
N SER A 178 -10.58 17.57 -14.18
CA SER A 178 -9.98 16.68 -13.18
C SER A 178 -10.37 17.07 -11.76
N LEU A 179 -10.27 16.09 -10.85
CA LEU A 179 -10.53 16.25 -9.43
C LEU A 179 -9.24 15.89 -8.67
N ASP A 180 -8.76 16.79 -7.82
CA ASP A 180 -7.69 16.56 -6.85
C ASP A 180 -8.35 16.40 -5.47
N THR A 181 -8.66 15.15 -5.13
CA THR A 181 -9.41 14.82 -3.92
C THR A 181 -8.60 15.09 -2.63
N PRO A 182 -7.30 14.77 -2.53
CA PRO A 182 -6.50 15.12 -1.35
C PRO A 182 -6.39 16.61 -1.05
N ARG A 183 -6.53 17.49 -2.05
CA ARG A 183 -6.52 18.97 -1.87
C ARG A 183 -7.91 19.61 -1.87
N GLU A 184 -8.97 18.81 -1.95
CA GLU A 184 -10.35 19.25 -2.20
C GLU A 184 -10.50 20.22 -3.41
N GLN A 185 -9.76 20.00 -4.49
CA GLN A 185 -9.71 20.91 -5.64
C GLN A 185 -10.34 20.31 -6.91
N VAL A 186 -10.96 21.18 -7.70
CA VAL A 186 -11.65 20.87 -8.96
C VAL A 186 -10.99 21.69 -10.07
N LYS A 187 -10.48 21.04 -11.12
CA LYS A 187 -9.93 21.74 -12.28
C LYS A 187 -11.02 21.93 -13.33
N VAL A 188 -11.31 23.18 -13.67
CA VAL A 188 -12.34 23.58 -14.62
C VAL A 188 -11.68 24.20 -15.86
N ALA A 189 -12.01 23.70 -17.05
CA ALA A 189 -11.68 24.39 -18.30
C ALA A 189 -12.87 25.23 -18.72
N VAL A 190 -12.69 26.54 -18.88
CA VAL A 190 -13.72 27.48 -19.31
C VAL A 190 -13.54 27.76 -20.80
N SER A 191 -14.61 27.86 -21.57
CA SER A 191 -14.52 28.03 -23.04
C SER A 191 -13.82 29.31 -23.51
N SER A 192 -13.64 30.29 -22.62
CA SER A 192 -13.10 31.62 -22.87
C SER A 192 -11.70 31.88 -22.27
N ALA A 193 -11.18 30.95 -21.45
CA ALA A 193 -10.03 31.23 -20.58
C ALA A 193 -9.17 29.98 -20.28
N SER A 194 -7.97 30.21 -19.75
CA SER A 194 -7.07 29.15 -19.29
C SER A 194 -7.70 28.25 -18.21
N PRO A 195 -7.41 26.93 -18.17
CA PRO A 195 -7.98 26.03 -17.17
C PRO A 195 -7.58 26.36 -15.73
N MET A 196 -8.55 26.73 -14.92
CA MET A 196 -8.41 27.16 -13.53
C MET A 196 -8.56 26.00 -12.52
N VAL A 197 -8.04 26.19 -11.31
CA VAL A 197 -8.18 25.23 -10.20
C VAL A 197 -8.95 25.90 -9.07
N VAL A 198 -10.07 25.30 -8.67
CA VAL A 198 -11.07 25.88 -7.77
C VAL A 198 -11.21 24.97 -6.54
N PRO A 199 -11.14 25.49 -5.30
CA PRO A 199 -11.42 24.68 -4.11
C PRO A 199 -12.91 24.36 -4.03
N LEU A 200 -13.27 23.17 -3.56
CA LEU A 200 -14.66 22.70 -3.50
C LEU A 200 -15.57 23.61 -2.65
N SER A 201 -15.02 24.32 -1.65
CA SER A 201 -15.73 25.32 -0.84
C SER A 201 -16.25 26.53 -1.64
N ALA A 202 -15.62 26.87 -2.77
CA ALA A 202 -16.05 27.94 -3.67
C ALA A 202 -17.20 27.53 -4.62
N ILE A 203 -17.48 26.23 -4.74
CA ILE A 203 -18.44 25.68 -5.70
C ILE A 203 -19.79 25.47 -5.01
N LYS A 204 -20.75 26.35 -5.30
CA LYS A 204 -22.13 26.23 -4.80
C LYS A 204 -22.90 25.25 -5.67
N CYS A 205 -22.90 23.97 -5.27
CA CYS A 205 -23.77 22.94 -5.83
C CYS A 205 -25.05 22.78 -4.98
N GLY A 206 -26.22 22.88 -5.60
CA GLY A 206 -27.48 22.47 -4.98
C GLY A 206 -27.61 20.95 -4.86
N LYS A 207 -28.49 20.48 -3.96
CA LYS A 207 -28.63 19.06 -3.63
C LYS A 207 -29.35 18.26 -4.72
N GLY A 208 -28.63 17.77 -5.73
CA GLY A 208 -29.21 16.89 -6.76
C GLY A 208 -28.22 16.31 -7.77
N LYS A 209 -28.58 15.15 -8.36
CA LYS A 209 -27.84 14.58 -9.51
C LYS A 209 -28.13 15.43 -10.75
N GLY A 210 -27.18 16.30 -11.12
CA GLY A 210 -27.32 17.21 -12.26
C GLY A 210 -27.78 18.63 -11.90
N CYS A 211 -27.52 19.08 -10.67
CA CYS A 211 -27.69 20.49 -10.31
C CYS A 211 -26.69 21.37 -11.09
N PRO A 212 -27.09 22.57 -11.57
CA PRO A 212 -26.12 23.59 -11.98
C PRO A 212 -25.28 23.98 -10.76
N CYS A 213 -24.01 23.61 -10.78
CA CYS A 213 -23.03 24.11 -9.81
C CYS A 213 -22.49 25.44 -10.35
N SER A 214 -22.47 26.47 -9.50
CA SER A 214 -22.01 27.81 -9.85
C SER A 214 -20.87 28.29 -8.95
N ILE A 215 -20.03 29.20 -9.47
CA ILE A 215 -18.96 29.88 -8.73
C ILE A 215 -19.29 31.38 -8.70
N SER A 216 -19.17 32.07 -7.55
CA SER A 216 -19.37 33.53 -7.50
C SER A 216 -18.11 34.29 -7.93
N GLN A 217 -18.27 35.55 -8.38
CA GLN A 217 -17.14 36.40 -8.80
C GLN A 217 -16.12 36.58 -7.68
N GLU A 218 -16.59 36.89 -6.47
CA GLU A 218 -15.80 36.99 -5.23
C GLU A 218 -14.84 35.80 -5.05
N ALA A 219 -15.34 34.59 -5.33
CA ALA A 219 -14.58 33.36 -5.16
C ALA A 219 -13.55 33.14 -6.29
N LEU A 220 -13.77 33.67 -7.50
CA LEU A 220 -12.77 33.70 -8.56
C LEU A 220 -11.68 34.74 -8.28
N ASP A 221 -12.04 35.91 -7.78
CA ASP A 221 -11.11 36.98 -7.44
C ASP A 221 -10.18 36.56 -6.28
N GLU A 222 -10.72 35.82 -5.30
CA GLU A 222 -9.93 35.16 -4.27
C GLU A 222 -8.99 34.05 -4.78
N ILE A 223 -9.27 33.46 -5.96
CA ILE A 223 -8.43 32.39 -6.55
C ILE A 223 -7.32 33.00 -7.41
N SER A 224 -7.63 34.00 -8.24
CA SER A 224 -6.64 34.71 -9.07
C SER A 224 -5.56 35.36 -8.20
N ALA A 225 -5.97 36.10 -7.16
CA ALA A 225 -5.06 36.72 -6.19
C ALA A 225 -4.14 35.71 -5.47
N LYS A 226 -4.55 34.44 -5.35
CA LYS A 226 -3.73 33.36 -4.76
C LYS A 226 -2.84 32.65 -5.77
N SER A 227 -3.20 32.62 -7.05
CA SER A 227 -2.32 32.07 -8.10
C SER A 227 -1.10 32.94 -8.38
N ASP A 228 -1.23 34.27 -8.34
CA ASP A 228 -0.08 35.17 -8.56
C ASP A 228 0.94 35.16 -7.40
N ALA A 229 0.49 34.77 -6.19
CA ALA A 229 1.36 34.52 -5.05
C ALA A 229 2.10 33.16 -5.10
N ALA A 230 1.75 32.27 -6.04
CA ALA A 230 2.16 30.86 -6.03
C ALA A 230 3.51 30.57 -6.71
N THR A 231 4.45 31.53 -6.71
CA THR A 231 5.87 31.24 -7.04
C THR A 231 6.66 31.10 -5.73
N PRO A 232 7.18 29.90 -5.39
CA PRO A 232 7.99 29.73 -4.19
C PRO A 232 9.29 30.54 -4.32
N ALA A 233 9.50 31.51 -3.43
CA ALA A 233 10.73 32.32 -3.41
C ALA A 233 12.02 31.48 -3.28
N LEU A 234 11.91 30.28 -2.71
CA LEU A 234 13.00 29.33 -2.45
C LEU A 234 13.73 28.79 -3.70
N PHE A 235 13.31 29.12 -4.93
CA PHE A 235 14.02 28.74 -6.17
C PHE A 235 14.60 29.94 -6.94
N ARG A 236 14.54 31.16 -6.38
CA ARG A 236 14.96 32.39 -7.06
C ARG A 236 16.48 32.63 -7.02
N ASP A 237 17.16 32.09 -6.01
CA ASP A 237 18.56 32.43 -5.69
C ASP A 237 19.55 31.27 -5.94
N LEU A 238 19.29 30.44 -6.96
CA LEU A 238 20.24 29.45 -7.50
C LEU A 238 20.92 30.00 -8.78
N PRO A 239 22.16 30.54 -8.70
CA PRO A 239 22.87 31.02 -9.88
C PRO A 239 23.36 29.84 -10.72
N GLY A 240 22.77 29.63 -11.90
CA GLY A 240 23.28 28.62 -12.85
C GLY A 240 22.33 28.02 -13.88
N VAL A 241 21.08 28.49 -14.02
CA VAL A 241 20.14 27.94 -15.04
C VAL A 241 19.77 29.02 -16.06
N PRO A 242 20.32 29.01 -17.29
CA PRO A 242 19.92 29.96 -18.33
C PRO A 242 18.50 29.64 -18.80
N GLY A 243 17.64 30.66 -18.86
CA GLY A 243 16.24 30.50 -19.23
C GLY A 243 16.03 30.17 -20.71
N VAL A 244 15.06 29.29 -21.00
CA VAL A 244 14.55 29.06 -22.36
C VAL A 244 13.19 29.71 -22.52
N ALA A 245 13.16 30.85 -23.19
CA ALA A 245 11.93 31.40 -23.75
C ALA A 245 11.38 30.44 -24.84
N GLY A 246 10.07 30.49 -25.08
CA GLY A 246 9.40 29.51 -25.93
C GLY A 246 9.81 29.57 -27.41
N ALA A 247 9.91 28.40 -28.04
CA ALA A 247 9.99 28.24 -29.49
C ALA A 247 9.02 27.13 -29.94
N ALA A 248 8.23 27.40 -30.98
CA ALA A 248 7.32 26.41 -31.54
C ALA A 248 8.08 25.41 -32.44
N GLY A 249 7.96 24.12 -32.17
CA GLY A 249 8.61 23.04 -32.92
C GLY A 249 7.61 21.96 -33.35
N LYS A 250 7.62 21.61 -34.64
CA LYS A 250 6.73 20.60 -35.24
C LYS A 250 7.21 19.18 -34.88
N PRO A 251 6.32 18.22 -34.54
CA PRO A 251 6.74 16.85 -34.27
C PRO A 251 7.12 16.10 -35.57
N PRO A 252 8.26 15.38 -35.62
CA PRO A 252 8.58 14.44 -36.70
C PRO A 252 7.93 13.06 -36.47
N GLU A 253 7.77 12.29 -37.54
CA GLU A 253 7.04 11.02 -37.57
C GLU A 253 7.86 9.78 -37.15
N ALA A 254 7.19 8.64 -36.97
CA ALA A 254 7.79 7.38 -36.51
C ALA A 254 8.46 6.57 -37.63
N GLY A 255 9.69 6.06 -37.39
CA GLY A 255 10.55 5.49 -38.44
C GLY A 255 11.37 4.23 -38.06
N LYS A 256 10.70 3.11 -37.77
CA LYS A 256 11.15 1.70 -37.99
C LYS A 256 12.56 1.24 -37.53
N SER A 257 12.52 0.37 -36.51
CA SER A 257 13.08 -1.01 -36.53
C SER A 257 14.57 -1.31 -36.18
N ALA A 258 14.75 -2.53 -35.67
CA ALA A 258 15.99 -3.27 -35.40
C ALA A 258 16.85 -2.75 -34.21
N LYS A 259 17.59 -3.59 -33.46
CA LYS A 259 17.71 -5.06 -33.46
C LYS A 259 17.93 -5.56 -32.02
N ARG A 260 17.39 -6.72 -31.64
CA ARG A 260 17.80 -7.39 -30.39
C ARG A 260 19.23 -7.94 -30.55
N VAL A 261 20.03 -7.81 -29.50
CA VAL A 261 21.25 -8.60 -29.28
C VAL A 261 21.13 -9.28 -27.92
N ALA A 262 21.47 -10.56 -27.85
CA ALA A 262 21.55 -11.34 -26.62
C ALA A 262 22.88 -12.12 -26.61
N PRO A 263 23.52 -12.35 -25.46
CA PRO A 263 24.72 -13.19 -25.40
C PRO A 263 24.36 -14.67 -25.37
N SER A 264 24.94 -15.44 -26.30
CA SER A 264 25.26 -16.87 -26.12
C SER A 264 26.54 -17.02 -25.28
N GLY A 265 26.86 -18.13 -24.63
CA GLY A 265 26.17 -19.44 -24.55
C GLY A 265 27.12 -20.62 -24.83
N ALA A 266 27.32 -21.51 -23.85
CA ALA A 266 28.11 -22.75 -23.90
C ALA A 266 27.98 -23.51 -22.54
N ASP A 267 27.92 -24.85 -22.42
CA ASP A 267 27.66 -25.91 -23.42
C ASP A 267 27.30 -27.27 -22.72
N LYS A 268 26.79 -28.25 -23.49
CA LYS A 268 26.53 -29.70 -23.20
C LYS A 268 25.37 -30.02 -22.22
N ALA A 269 24.30 -30.76 -22.55
CA ALA A 269 24.08 -32.07 -23.22
C ALA A 269 24.07 -33.26 -22.23
N SER A 270 23.16 -34.25 -22.28
CA SER A 270 22.00 -34.57 -23.17
C SER A 270 20.80 -35.10 -22.31
N GLU A 271 19.74 -35.86 -22.69
CA GLU A 271 19.29 -36.55 -23.92
C GLU A 271 17.74 -36.78 -23.95
N LYS A 272 17.22 -37.84 -24.62
CA LYS A 272 15.80 -38.31 -24.65
C LYS A 272 15.73 -39.85 -24.80
N PRO A 273 14.69 -40.53 -24.30
CA PRO A 273 13.44 -40.80 -25.08
C PRO A 273 12.17 -40.60 -24.21
N GLY A 274 10.91 -40.83 -24.62
CA GLY A 274 10.33 -41.32 -25.89
C GLY A 274 8.79 -41.17 -25.89
N ARG A 275 8.10 -41.50 -27.00
CA ARG A 275 6.63 -41.33 -27.17
C ARG A 275 5.83 -42.56 -26.72
N SER A 276 4.60 -42.35 -26.20
CA SER A 276 3.43 -43.19 -26.52
C SER A 276 2.12 -42.39 -26.34
N ALA A 277 0.97 -42.91 -26.81
CA ALA A 277 -0.33 -42.23 -26.79
C ALA A 277 -1.47 -43.17 -26.34
N GLY A 278 -2.45 -42.66 -25.56
CA GLY A 278 -3.22 -43.52 -24.64
C GLY A 278 -4.73 -43.26 -24.44
N ARG A 279 -5.48 -42.84 -25.47
CA ARG A 279 -6.96 -43.05 -25.64
C ARG A 279 -7.97 -42.41 -24.64
N ARG A 280 -9.07 -41.90 -25.20
CA ARG A 280 -10.24 -41.29 -24.50
C ARG A 280 -11.11 -42.30 -23.73
N ARG A 281 -11.82 -41.85 -22.68
CA ARG A 281 -13.30 -42.08 -22.54
C ARG A 281 -13.99 -41.06 -21.59
N ARG A 282 -15.26 -40.74 -21.89
CA ARG A 282 -16.18 -39.90 -21.07
C ARG A 282 -17.06 -40.78 -20.17
N ARG A 283 -17.57 -40.23 -19.06
CA ARG A 283 -18.98 -40.43 -18.66
C ARG A 283 -19.53 -39.23 -17.86
N ARG A 284 -20.87 -39.13 -17.78
CA ARG A 284 -21.66 -38.01 -17.24
C ARG A 284 -22.81 -38.57 -16.39
N ARG A 285 -23.03 -38.06 -15.18
CA ARG A 285 -24.29 -38.00 -14.38
C ARG A 285 -23.97 -37.25 -13.08
N SER A 286 -24.67 -36.25 -12.53
CA SER A 286 -26.00 -35.59 -12.69
C SER A 286 -27.15 -36.08 -11.79
N GLY A 287 -27.62 -35.21 -10.88
CA GLY A 287 -28.75 -35.39 -9.95
C GLY A 287 -28.30 -35.84 -8.54
N GLY A 288 -28.85 -35.35 -7.41
CA GLY A 288 -29.77 -34.23 -7.13
C GLY A 288 -29.26 -33.45 -5.89
N GLN A 289 -29.54 -32.15 -5.72
CA GLN A 289 -30.77 -31.51 -5.20
C GLN A 289 -31.06 -31.73 -3.69
N SER A 290 -31.74 -30.77 -3.08
CA SER A 290 -31.61 -30.38 -1.65
C SER A 290 -32.94 -30.20 -0.93
N ALA A 291 -32.97 -30.43 0.39
CA ALA A 291 -34.02 -29.92 1.29
C ALA A 291 -33.47 -29.71 2.72
N PRO A 292 -33.75 -28.56 3.37
CA PRO A 292 -33.61 -28.42 4.82
C PRO A 292 -34.86 -27.80 5.50
N SER A 293 -35.37 -28.48 6.53
CA SER A 293 -36.45 -28.02 7.43
C SER A 293 -36.64 -29.04 8.56
N SER A 294 -37.01 -28.73 9.81
CA SER A 294 -36.89 -27.52 10.66
C SER A 294 -37.65 -27.80 11.96
N SER A 295 -37.08 -27.40 13.11
CA SER A 295 -37.73 -27.35 14.44
C SER A 295 -38.05 -28.70 15.13
N ASP A 296 -38.05 -28.60 16.47
CA ASP A 296 -38.44 -29.57 17.52
C ASP A 296 -37.91 -31.02 17.41
#